data_AF-A0A0L0G6Y3-F1
#
_entry.id   AF-A0A0L0G6Y3-F1
#
_cell.length_a   1.000
_cell.length_b   1.000
_cell.length_c   1.000
_cell.angle_alpha   90.00
_cell.angle_beta   90.00
_cell.angle_gamma   90.00
#
_symmetry.space_group_name_H-M   'P 1'
#
loop_
_entity.id
_entity.type
_entity.pdbx_description
1 polymer ?
#
loop_
_entity_poly.entity_id
_entity_poly.type
_entity_poly.pdbx_seq_one_letter_code
_entity_poly.pdbx_strand_id
1 'polypeptide(L)'
;MAVDMSPASRDLLILYASQTGTATDVAERLGRKARARFFSVRVQDMGDYKVTDLIKESLVIFVVATAGQGDAPDSMVYQVE
;
A
#
# COMPACT_ATOMS: atom_id res chain seq x y z
N MET A 1 4.97 -29.47 9.31
CA MET A 1 4.07 -28.32 9.06
C MET A 1 3.72 -28.34 7.59
N ALA A 2 2.44 -28.51 7.24
CA ALA A 2 2.03 -28.45 5.84
C ALA A 2 2.08 -27.00 5.39
N VAL A 3 2.81 -26.72 4.31
CA VAL A 3 2.73 -25.43 3.61
C VAL A 3 1.40 -25.46 2.88
N ASP A 4 0.50 -24.53 3.19
CA ASP A 4 -0.78 -24.43 2.50
C ASP A 4 -0.54 -24.18 1.01
N MET A 5 -1.02 -25.10 0.17
CA MET A 5 -0.90 -25.06 -1.30
C MET A 5 -2.18 -24.52 -1.95
N SER A 6 -2.99 -23.74 -1.21
CA SER A 6 -4.08 -22.97 -1.79
C SER A 6 -3.52 -21.96 -2.81
N PRO A 7 -4.19 -21.74 -3.96
CA PRO A 7 -3.72 -20.76 -4.93
C PRO A 7 -3.62 -19.40 -4.24
N ALA A 8 -2.40 -18.82 -4.23
CA ALA A 8 -2.13 -17.56 -3.55
C ALA A 8 -3.18 -16.52 -3.92
N SER A 9 -3.84 -15.94 -2.91
CA SER A 9 -4.88 -14.95 -3.14
C SER A 9 -4.31 -13.81 -3.99
N ARG A 10 -5.07 -13.38 -4.99
CA ARG A 10 -4.67 -12.28 -5.89
C ARG A 10 -5.05 -10.92 -5.32
N ASP A 11 -5.19 -10.83 -4.01
CA ASP A 11 -5.47 -9.60 -3.30
C ASP A 11 -4.18 -8.80 -3.15
N LEU A 12 -4.24 -7.54 -3.57
CA LEU A 12 -3.13 -6.59 -3.47
C LEU A 12 -3.63 -5.34 -2.76
N LEU A 13 -2.99 -5.01 -1.64
CA LEU A 13 -3.13 -3.72 -1.01
C LEU A 13 -1.99 -2.81 -1.49
N ILE A 14 -2.33 -1.60 -1.92
CA ILE A 14 -1.36 -0.53 -2.20
C ILE A 14 -1.63 0.58 -1.20
N LEU A 15 -0.65 0.85 -0.35
CA LEU A 15 -0.70 1.94 0.62
C LEU A 15 0.18 3.08 0.13
N TYR A 16 -0.33 4.31 0.17
CA TYR A 16 0.45 5.49 -0.22
C TYR A 16 0.53 6.52 0.90
N ALA A 17 1.64 7.25 0.94
CA ALA A 17 1.82 8.45 1.74
C ALA A 17 2.39 9.55 0.85
N SER A 18 1.71 10.69 0.79
CA SER A 18 1.92 11.74 -0.21
C SER A 18 1.65 13.12 0.39
N GLN A 19 2.50 14.11 0.07
CA GLN A 19 2.27 15.51 0.47
C GLN A 19 1.67 16.34 -0.66
N THR A 20 2.19 16.21 -1.88
CA THR A 20 1.78 16.99 -3.07
C THR A 20 1.13 16.15 -4.16
N GLY A 21 0.71 14.91 -3.86
CA GLY A 21 -0.03 14.04 -4.78
C GLY A 21 0.82 13.05 -5.61
N THR A 22 2.15 13.20 -5.67
CA THR A 22 3.00 12.35 -6.53
C THR A 22 2.91 10.85 -6.18
N ALA A 23 2.95 10.50 -4.89
CA ALA A 23 2.83 9.11 -4.47
C ALA A 23 1.40 8.56 -4.70
N THR A 24 0.38 9.41 -4.53
CA THR A 24 -1.01 9.09 -4.85
C THR A 24 -1.17 8.70 -6.32
N ASP A 25 -0.69 9.53 -7.24
CA ASP A 25 -0.76 9.27 -8.69
C ASP A 25 -0.05 7.97 -9.09
N VAL A 26 1.13 7.73 -8.50
CA VAL A 26 1.91 6.50 -8.74
C VAL A 26 1.16 5.28 -8.21
N ALA A 27 0.60 5.35 -7.00
CA ALA A 27 -0.16 4.26 -6.38
C ALA A 27 -1.42 3.91 -7.19
N GLU A 28 -2.18 4.92 -7.64
CA GLU A 28 -3.34 4.70 -8.50
C GLU A 28 -2.97 4.08 -9.85
N ARG A 29 -1.89 4.58 -10.47
CA ARG A 29 -1.38 4.04 -11.74
C ARG A 29 -0.92 2.59 -11.58
N LEU A 30 -0.28 2.26 -10.47
CA LEU A 30 0.07 0.88 -10.14
C LEU A 30 -1.19 0.04 -9.96
N GLY A 31 -2.20 0.56 -9.25
CA GLY A 31 -3.47 -0.13 -9.06
C GLY A 31 -4.19 -0.43 -10.37
N ARG A 32 -4.23 0.52 -11.31
CA ARG A 32 -4.77 0.29 -12.67
C ARG A 32 -4.02 -0.83 -13.40
N LYS A 33 -2.68 -0.81 -13.36
CA LYS A 33 -1.84 -1.85 -13.99
C LYS A 33 -2.01 -3.24 -13.36
N ALA A 34 -2.20 -3.30 -12.04
CA ALA A 34 -2.40 -4.55 -11.32
C ALA A 34 -3.81 -5.12 -11.57
N ARG A 35 -4.85 -4.28 -11.59
CA ARG A 35 -6.21 -4.70 -12.00
C ARG A 35 -6.23 -5.25 -13.43
N ALA A 36 -5.50 -4.62 -14.36
CA ALA A 36 -5.33 -5.13 -15.73
C ALA A 36 -4.62 -6.50 -15.81
N ARG A 37 -3.95 -6.92 -14.72
CA ARG A 37 -3.34 -8.25 -14.55
C ARG A 37 -4.18 -9.15 -13.65
N PHE A 38 -5.47 -8.87 -13.49
CA PHE A 38 -6.41 -9.67 -12.71
C PHE A 38 -6.07 -9.77 -11.21
N PHE A 39 -5.48 -8.73 -10.62
CA PHE A 39 -5.43 -8.59 -9.16
C PHE A 39 -6.70 -7.92 -8.63
N SER A 40 -7.14 -8.35 -7.45
CA SER A 40 -8.13 -7.64 -6.62
C SER A 40 -7.37 -6.56 -5.84
N VAL A 41 -7.51 -5.30 -6.25
CA VAL A 41 -6.64 -4.22 -5.75
C VAL A 41 -7.39 -3.20 -4.91
N ARG A 42 -6.88 -2.95 -3.71
CA ARG A 42 -7.22 -1.78 -2.88
C ARG A 42 -6.07 -0.77 -2.94
N VAL A 43 -6.40 0.51 -3.08
CA VAL A 43 -5.44 1.62 -3.01
C VAL A 43 -5.95 2.55 -1.91
N GLN A 44 -5.16 2.80 -0.86
CA GLN A 44 -5.59 3.56 0.31
C GLN A 44 -4.46 4.46 0.81
N ASP A 45 -4.84 5.61 1.38
CA ASP A 45 -3.90 6.45 2.12
C ASP A 45 -3.43 5.70 3.37
N MET A 46 -2.14 5.79 3.68
CA MET A 46 -1.58 5.18 4.88
C MET A 46 -2.23 5.74 6.15
N GLY A 47 -2.55 7.01 6.24
CA GLY A 47 -3.18 7.62 7.41
C GLY A 47 -4.56 7.03 7.74
N ASP A 48 -5.25 6.49 6.74
CA ASP A 48 -6.60 5.92 6.89
C ASP A 48 -6.58 4.39 7.11
N TYR A 49 -5.42 3.74 6.94
CA TYR A 49 -5.29 2.29 7.06
C TYR A 49 -4.92 1.87 8.48
N LYS A 50 -5.65 0.90 9.05
CA LYS A 50 -5.35 0.37 10.39
C LYS A 50 -4.17 -0.61 10.34
N VAL A 51 -2.99 -0.20 10.82
CA VAL A 51 -1.76 -1.04 10.80
C VAL A 51 -1.95 -2.43 11.41
N THR A 52 -2.79 -2.61 12.42
CA THR A 52 -3.07 -3.94 13.01
C THR A 52 -3.65 -4.95 12.01
N ASP A 53 -4.23 -4.47 10.90
CA ASP A 53 -4.76 -5.32 9.84
C ASP A 53 -3.69 -5.77 8.83
N LEU A 54 -2.47 -5.19 8.84
CA LEU A 54 -1.36 -5.58 7.96
C LEU A 54 -1.02 -7.08 8.07
N ILE A 55 -1.14 -7.66 9.27
CA ILE A 55 -0.86 -9.08 9.51
C ILE A 55 -1.80 -10.02 8.73
N LYS A 56 -2.92 -9.51 8.24
CA LYS A 56 -3.92 -10.24 7.47
C LYS A 56 -3.72 -10.11 5.96
N GLU A 57 -2.82 -9.23 5.51
CA GLU A 57 -2.63 -8.93 4.10
C GLU A 57 -1.63 -9.90 3.46
N SER A 58 -2.03 -10.54 2.36
CA SER A 58 -1.16 -11.48 1.62
C SER A 58 -0.06 -10.77 0.82
N LEU A 59 -0.33 -9.57 0.31
CA LEU A 59 0.60 -8.78 -0.49
C LEU A 59 0.30 -7.28 -0.33
N VAL A 60 1.32 -6.53 0.05
CA VAL A 60 1.24 -5.07 0.23
C VAL A 60 2.37 -4.39 -0.54
N ILE A 61 2.05 -3.30 -1.24
CA ILE A 61 3.03 -2.39 -1.84
C ILE A 61 2.88 -1.02 -1.21
N PHE A 62 3.99 -0.47 -0.71
CA PHE A 62 4.05 0.88 -0.15
C PHE A 62 4.61 1.85 -1.19
N VAL A 63 3.92 2.98 -1.39
CA VAL A 63 4.35 4.08 -2.25
C VAL A 63 4.46 5.33 -1.38
N VAL A 64 5.67 5.61 -0.91
CA VAL A 64 5.93 6.67 0.05
C VAL A 64 6.80 7.73 -0.60
N ALA A 65 6.32 8.97 -0.65
CA ALA A 65 7.16 10.10 -1.00
C ALA A 65 8.00 10.52 0.22
N THR A 66 9.16 11.13 0.01
CA THR A 66 9.89 11.84 1.06
C THR A 66 9.77 13.34 0.81
N ALA A 67 9.63 14.15 1.88
CA ALA A 67 9.58 15.60 1.78
C ALA A 67 10.80 16.25 2.46
N GLY A 68 11.18 17.46 2.01
CA GLY A 68 12.20 18.27 2.68
C GLY A 68 13.56 17.59 2.85
N GLN A 69 14.01 17.43 4.10
CA GLN A 69 15.30 16.82 4.46
C GLN A 69 15.27 15.29 4.52
N GLY A 70 14.22 14.65 3.98
CA GLY A 70 14.01 13.22 4.06
C GLY A 70 12.94 12.80 5.08
N ASP A 71 12.13 13.75 5.54
CA ASP A 71 11.04 13.48 6.47
C ASP A 71 9.91 12.70 5.77
N ALA A 72 9.23 11.86 6.55
CA ALA A 72 8.04 11.18 6.10
C ALA A 72 6.89 12.19 5.83
N PRO A 73 5.99 11.93 4.88
CA PRO A 73 4.82 12.77 4.66
C PRO A 73 3.91 12.79 5.88
N ASP A 74 3.15 13.87 6.08
CA ASP A 74 2.25 14.03 7.25
C ASP A 74 1.26 12.86 7.41
N SER A 75 0.81 12.25 6.31
CA SER A 75 -0.06 11.06 6.29
C SER A 75 0.59 9.79 6.86
N MET A 76 1.91 9.80 7.11
CA MET A 76 2.67 8.66 7.61
C MET A 76 2.97 8.75 9.12
N VAL A 77 2.93 9.94 9.71
CA VAL A 77 3.56 10.22 11.03
C VAL A 77 3.00 9.37 12.17
N TYR A 78 1.72 8.98 12.13
CA TYR A 78 1.10 8.16 13.20
C TYR A 78 1.24 6.64 13.03
N GLN A 79 1.87 6.18 11.95
CA GLN A 79 1.95 4.75 11.59
C GLN A 79 3.33 4.14 11.83
N VAL A 80 4.35 4.96 12.16
CA VAL A 80 5.76 4.55 12.24
C VAL A 80 6.34 4.56 13.67
N GLU A 81 5.64 5.14 14.63
CA GLU A 81 5.93 5.04 16.08
C GLU A 81 5.16 3.88 16.72
#